data_AF-A0A4Y2MRC8-F1
#
_entry.id   AF-A0A4Y2MRC8-F1
#
_cell.length_a   1.000
_cell.length_b   1.000
_cell.length_c   1.000
_cell.angle_alpha   90.00
_cell.angle_beta   90.00
_cell.angle_gamma   90.00
#
_symmetry.space_group_name_H-M   'P 1'
#
loop_
_entity.id
_entity.type
_entity.pdbx_description
1 polymer ?
#
loop_
_entity_poly.entity_id
_entity_poly.type
_entity_poly.pdbx_seq_one_letter_code
_entity_poly.pdbx_strand_id
1 'polypeptide(L)'
;MPNPSPNEGDSSSKAKNTSAINTKTLQKIPSDSQSKVSGVGSVEQLINQIIDFDFDPSISEALVSPLQELTKIFINKSRDIKAGVRDSFVEKVISPLIQLFQERETTHLASIFDLKSHHVDASERQYKAKIRESESTI
;
A
#
# COMPACT_ATOMS: atom_id res chain seq x y z
N MET A 1 -39.90 46.13 24.98
CA MET A 1 -39.26 46.79 23.82
C MET A 1 -38.27 47.82 24.37
N PRO A 2 -37.08 48.06 23.76
CA PRO A 2 -36.76 47.97 22.33
C PRO A 2 -35.49 47.17 21.97
N ASN A 3 -35.44 46.71 20.72
CA ASN A 3 -34.22 46.34 19.96
C ASN A 3 -33.61 47.64 19.36
N PRO A 4 -32.34 47.71 18.93
CA PRO A 4 -32.02 47.25 17.56
C PRO A 4 -30.56 46.79 17.31
N SER A 5 -30.39 45.85 16.37
CA SER A 5 -29.16 45.69 15.54
C SER A 5 -29.07 46.85 14.52
N PRO A 6 -27.90 47.27 14.01
CA PRO A 6 -27.31 46.67 12.77
C PRO A 6 -25.76 46.73 12.78
N ASN A 7 -24.99 46.11 11.89
CA ASN A 7 -24.69 46.67 10.56
C ASN A 7 -23.66 45.78 9.81
N GLU A 8 -23.91 45.58 8.51
CA GLU A 8 -22.99 45.57 7.35
C GLU A 8 -21.65 44.81 7.49
N GLY A 9 -21.28 43.87 6.63
CA GLY A 9 -21.39 43.88 5.17
C GLY A 9 -19.98 43.67 4.59
N ASP A 10 -19.90 42.79 3.61
CA ASP A 10 -18.83 42.68 2.60
C ASP A 10 -17.50 41.97 2.95
N SER A 11 -17.28 40.80 2.34
CA SER A 11 -16.20 40.64 1.35
C SER A 11 -16.13 39.21 0.84
N SER A 12 -16.53 39.07 -0.42
CA SER A 12 -16.23 37.96 -1.31
C SER A 12 -14.71 37.78 -1.47
N SER A 13 -14.22 36.54 -1.39
CA SER A 13 -12.95 36.14 -2.00
C SER A 13 -12.93 34.64 -2.27
N LYS A 14 -13.14 34.32 -3.55
CA LYS A 14 -12.93 33.06 -4.23
C LYS A 14 -11.50 32.54 -3.98
N ALA A 15 -11.36 31.40 -3.28
CA ALA A 15 -10.14 30.60 -3.30
C ALA A 15 -10.50 29.14 -3.62
N LYS A 16 -10.10 28.76 -4.83
CA LYS A 16 -10.29 27.47 -5.49
C LYS A 16 -9.39 26.43 -4.82
N ASN A 17 -9.90 25.72 -3.82
CA ASN A 17 -9.18 24.62 -3.18
C ASN A 17 -9.70 23.27 -3.67
N THR A 18 -9.27 22.87 -4.87
CA THR A 18 -9.31 21.46 -5.30
C THR A 18 -7.88 20.99 -5.51
N SER A 19 -7.15 20.83 -4.40
CA SER A 19 -6.04 19.89 -4.29
C SER A 19 -5.70 19.74 -2.82
N ALA A 20 -6.44 18.89 -2.14
CA ALA A 20 -6.00 18.24 -0.92
C ALA A 20 -6.36 16.77 -1.11
N ILE A 21 -5.44 16.03 -1.74
CA ILE A 21 -5.45 14.57 -1.72
C ILE A 21 -5.44 14.19 -0.23
N ASN A 22 -6.59 13.72 0.25
CA ASN A 22 -6.81 13.32 1.62
C ASN A 22 -5.94 12.09 1.92
N THR A 23 -4.75 12.30 2.47
CA THR A 23 -3.95 11.25 3.13
C THR A 23 -4.46 10.93 4.54
N LYS A 24 -5.74 11.21 4.83
CA LYS A 24 -6.31 11.20 6.20
C LYS A 24 -6.98 9.88 6.62
N THR A 25 -6.82 8.79 5.88
CA THR A 25 -7.50 7.51 6.16
C THR A 25 -6.60 6.35 6.55
N LEU A 26 -5.30 6.56 6.79
CA LEU A 26 -4.54 5.57 7.56
C LEU A 26 -4.84 5.78 9.04
N GLN A 27 -5.80 5.02 9.57
CA GLN A 27 -6.08 5.00 11.00
C GLN A 27 -4.77 4.71 11.76
N LYS A 28 -4.48 5.60 12.72
CA LYS A 28 -3.32 5.62 13.60
C LYS A 28 -2.95 4.20 14.07
N ILE A 29 -1.69 3.81 13.84
CA ILE A 29 -1.10 2.56 14.30
C ILE A 29 -1.43 2.36 15.79
N PRO A 30 -1.97 1.19 16.20
CA PRO A 30 -2.27 0.90 17.60
C PRO A 30 -1.03 1.05 18.48
N SER A 31 -1.24 1.42 19.76
CA SER A 31 -0.14 1.75 20.68
C SER A 31 0.68 0.50 21.04
N ASP A 32 1.99 0.62 21.31
CA ASP A 32 2.91 -0.49 21.68
C ASP A 32 2.37 -1.47 22.74
N SER A 33 1.47 -0.99 23.61
CA SER A 33 0.79 -1.83 24.61
C SER A 33 -0.14 -2.90 24.03
N GLN A 34 -0.65 -2.72 22.80
CA GLN A 34 -1.59 -3.62 22.13
C GLN A 34 -0.87 -4.75 21.36
N SER A 35 0.39 -4.56 20.98
CA SER A 35 1.19 -5.60 20.30
C SER A 35 1.54 -6.79 21.22
N LYS A 36 1.28 -6.68 22.53
CA LYS A 36 1.38 -7.77 23.51
C LYS A 36 0.39 -8.91 23.25
N VAL A 37 -0.67 -8.68 22.47
CA VAL A 37 -1.61 -9.72 22.09
C VAL A 37 -1.02 -10.53 20.93
N SER A 38 -0.82 -11.84 21.13
CA SER A 38 -0.32 -12.75 20.09
C SER A 38 -1.04 -12.55 18.76
N GLY A 39 -0.29 -12.44 17.67
CA GLY A 39 -0.77 -12.19 16.32
C GLY A 39 -0.92 -10.72 15.95
N VAL A 40 -1.13 -9.80 16.90
CA VAL A 40 -1.30 -8.36 16.60
C VAL A 40 -0.02 -7.76 16.02
N GLY A 41 1.14 -8.00 16.64
CA GLY A 41 2.41 -7.50 16.12
C GLY A 41 2.73 -8.01 14.71
N SER A 42 2.38 -9.27 14.41
CA SER A 42 2.55 -9.83 13.06
C SER A 42 1.63 -9.15 12.04
N VAL A 43 0.39 -8.83 12.41
CA VAL A 43 -0.53 -8.08 11.54
C VAL A 43 -0.03 -6.64 11.31
N GLU A 44 0.47 -5.98 12.35
CA GLU A 44 1.06 -4.64 12.25
C GLU A 44 2.28 -4.62 11.32
N GLN A 45 3.14 -5.64 11.41
CA GLN A 45 4.27 -5.81 10.48
C GLN A 45 3.80 -5.97 9.03
N LEU A 46 2.75 -6.76 8.78
CA LEU A 46 2.18 -6.93 7.45
C LEU A 46 1.60 -5.62 6.89
N ILE A 47 0.94 -4.83 7.73
CA ILE A 47 0.43 -3.50 7.33
C ILE A 47 1.59 -2.60 6.90
N ASN A 48 2.70 -2.57 7.66
CA ASN A 48 3.89 -1.80 7.29
C ASN A 48 4.50 -2.30 5.98
N GLN A 49 4.58 -3.62 5.78
CA GLN A 49 5.05 -4.19 4.50
C GLN A 49 4.17 -3.77 3.32
N ILE A 50 2.84 -3.78 3.46
CA ILE A 50 1.92 -3.34 2.41
C ILE A 50 2.14 -1.86 2.06
N ILE A 51 2.41 -1.02 3.06
CA ILE A 51 2.74 0.40 2.84
C ILE A 51 4.06 0.52 2.08
N ASP A 52 5.07 -0.26 2.47
CA ASP A 52 6.40 -0.25 1.83
C ASP A 52 6.40 -0.81 0.40
N PHE A 53 5.42 -1.66 0.05
CA PHE A 53 5.26 -2.19 -1.31
C PHE A 53 4.79 -1.16 -2.33
N ASP A 54 4.29 0.00 -1.88
CA ASP A 54 3.85 1.10 -2.74
C ASP A 54 2.84 0.65 -3.82
N PHE A 55 1.91 -0.23 -3.44
CA PHE A 55 0.79 -0.60 -4.30
C PHE A 55 -0.09 0.61 -4.64
N ASP A 56 -0.89 0.49 -5.70
CA ASP A 56 -1.96 1.45 -5.97
C ASP A 56 -2.77 1.74 -4.70
N PRO A 57 -3.08 3.01 -4.39
CA PRO A 57 -3.76 3.38 -3.16
C PRO A 57 -5.05 2.61 -2.88
N SER A 58 -5.81 2.26 -3.93
CA SER A 58 -7.06 1.49 -3.76
C SER A 58 -6.81 0.04 -3.34
N ILE A 59 -5.72 -0.57 -3.83
CA ILE A 59 -5.30 -1.92 -3.45
C ILE A 59 -4.74 -1.90 -2.02
N SER A 60 -3.89 -0.92 -1.72
CA SER A 60 -3.32 -0.74 -0.38
C SER A 60 -4.42 -0.58 0.66
N GLU A 61 -5.42 0.28 0.43
CA GLU A 61 -6.57 0.45 1.31
C GLU A 61 -7.39 -0.86 1.47
N ALA A 62 -7.64 -1.56 0.36
CA ALA A 62 -8.38 -2.82 0.36
C ALA A 62 -7.66 -3.95 1.12
N LEU A 63 -6.33 -3.91 1.23
CA LEU A 63 -5.54 -4.86 2.01
C LEU A 63 -5.39 -4.42 3.47
N VAL A 64 -5.13 -3.14 3.74
CA VAL A 64 -4.88 -2.62 5.09
C VAL A 64 -6.15 -2.60 5.94
N SER A 65 -7.29 -2.20 5.38
CA SER A 65 -8.55 -2.07 6.14
C SER A 65 -9.00 -3.39 6.80
N PRO A 66 -9.03 -4.54 6.09
CA PRO A 66 -9.31 -5.84 6.70
C PRO A 66 -8.30 -6.24 7.79
N LEU A 67 -7.02 -5.91 7.62
CA LEU A 67 -5.99 -6.21 8.62
C LEU A 67 -6.15 -5.37 9.89
N GLN A 68 -6.52 -4.09 9.76
CA GLN A 68 -6.86 -3.25 10.91
C GLN A 68 -8.06 -3.81 11.67
N GLU A 69 -9.07 -4.33 10.97
CA GLU A 69 -10.21 -4.99 11.60
C GLU A 69 -9.81 -6.32 12.25
N LEU A 70 -8.94 -7.10 11.61
CA LEU A 70 -8.38 -8.33 12.19
C LEU A 70 -7.64 -8.06 13.50
N THR A 71 -6.86 -6.98 13.56
CA THR A 71 -6.21 -6.53 14.81
C THR A 71 -7.23 -6.26 15.91
N LYS A 72 -8.32 -5.55 15.61
CA LYS A 72 -9.40 -5.31 16.59
C LYS A 72 -10.04 -6.62 17.06
N ILE A 73 -10.28 -7.56 16.14
CA ILE A 73 -10.83 -8.89 16.47
C ILE A 73 -9.87 -9.62 17.42
N PHE A 74 -8.58 -9.67 17.12
CA PHE A 74 -7.59 -10.35 17.95
C PHE A 74 -7.51 -9.78 19.37
N ILE A 75 -7.61 -8.46 19.51
CA ILE A 75 -7.63 -7.79 20.81
C ILE A 75 -8.94 -8.12 21.57
N ASN A 76 -10.08 -7.87 20.92
CA ASN A 76 -11.41 -7.96 21.55
C ASN A 76 -11.85 -9.41 21.85
N LYS A 77 -11.38 -10.37 21.06
CA LYS A 77 -11.70 -11.80 21.14
C LYS A 77 -10.49 -12.63 21.58
N SER A 78 -9.51 -12.00 22.23
CA SER A 78 -8.25 -12.63 22.65
C SER A 78 -8.41 -13.86 23.54
N ARG A 79 -9.52 -13.95 24.31
CA ARG A 79 -9.88 -15.10 25.14
C ARG A 79 -10.65 -16.20 24.40
N ASP A 80 -11.36 -15.83 23.34
CA ASP A 80 -12.20 -16.74 22.56
C ASP A 80 -11.38 -17.48 21.49
N ILE A 81 -10.37 -16.80 20.93
CA ILE A 81 -9.47 -17.34 19.91
C ILE A 81 -8.15 -17.69 20.58
N LYS A 82 -7.65 -18.92 20.42
CA LYS A 82 -6.35 -19.30 20.99
C LYS A 82 -5.21 -18.52 20.32
N ALA A 83 -4.20 -18.13 21.09
CA ALA A 83 -3.02 -17.42 20.59
C ALA A 83 -2.39 -18.10 19.36
N GLY A 84 -2.10 -19.41 19.45
CA GLY A 84 -1.51 -20.15 18.33
C GLY A 84 -2.41 -20.26 17.08
N VAL A 85 -3.73 -20.10 17.22
CA VAL A 85 -4.64 -20.01 16.06
C VAL A 85 -4.49 -18.66 15.40
N ARG A 86 -4.39 -17.57 16.18
CA ARG A 86 -4.15 -16.22 15.63
C ARG A 86 -2.82 -16.18 14.89
N ASP A 87 -1.75 -16.68 15.51
CA ASP A 87 -0.42 -16.69 14.92
C ASP A 87 -0.39 -17.55 13.64
N SER A 88 -0.92 -18.77 13.70
CA SER A 88 -0.96 -19.66 12.53
C SER A 88 -1.84 -19.12 11.40
N PHE A 89 -2.91 -18.38 11.73
CA PHE A 89 -3.74 -17.75 10.71
C PHE A 89 -2.98 -16.66 9.98
N VAL A 90 -2.28 -15.79 10.72
CA VAL A 90 -1.45 -14.74 10.10
C VAL A 90 -0.34 -15.37 9.26
N GLU A 91 0.44 -16.28 9.83
CA GLU A 91 1.60 -16.89 9.18
C GLU A 91 1.25 -17.73 7.96
N LYS A 92 0.19 -18.56 8.04
CA LYS A 92 -0.10 -19.56 7.00
C LYS A 92 -1.18 -19.16 6.02
N VAL A 93 -1.98 -18.14 6.33
CA VAL A 93 -3.09 -17.70 5.47
C VAL A 93 -2.84 -16.29 4.97
N ILE A 94 -2.63 -15.35 5.88
CA ILE A 94 -2.57 -13.93 5.50
C ILE A 94 -1.24 -13.58 4.83
N SER A 95 -0.10 -13.96 5.42
CA SER A 95 1.22 -13.64 4.85
C SER A 95 1.40 -14.17 3.41
N PRO A 96 1.06 -15.44 3.09
CA PRO A 96 1.19 -15.94 1.72
C PRO A 96 0.28 -15.22 0.72
N LEU A 97 -0.91 -14.79 1.14
CA LEU A 97 -1.81 -14.02 0.28
C LEU A 97 -1.22 -12.65 -0.06
N ILE A 98 -0.67 -11.94 0.93
CA ILE A 98 -0.03 -10.63 0.71
C ILE A 98 1.20 -10.79 -0.19
N GLN A 99 2.02 -11.82 0.04
CA GLN A 99 3.17 -12.14 -0.79
C GLN A 99 2.77 -12.41 -2.25
N LEU A 100 1.66 -13.13 -2.48
CA LEU A 100 1.15 -13.37 -3.83
C LEU A 100 0.81 -12.07 -4.57
N PHE A 101 0.22 -11.08 -3.89
CA PHE A 101 -0.05 -9.76 -4.50
C PHE A 101 1.25 -9.05 -4.86
N GLN A 102 2.23 -9.05 -3.97
CA GLN A 102 3.55 -8.45 -4.21
C GLN A 102 4.28 -9.10 -5.39
N GLU A 103 4.32 -10.43 -5.44
CA GLU A 103 4.97 -11.18 -6.51
C GLU A 103 4.30 -10.93 -7.87
N ARG A 104 2.96 -10.80 -7.88
CA ARG A 104 2.20 -10.50 -9.09
C ARG A 104 2.49 -9.09 -9.59
N GLU A 105 2.49 -8.10 -8.71
CA GLU A 105 2.80 -6.71 -9.06
C GLU A 105 4.23 -6.61 -9.62
N THR A 106 5.19 -7.23 -8.92
CA THR A 106 6.60 -7.29 -9.33
C THR A 106 6.75 -7.94 -10.69
N THR A 107 6.08 -9.07 -10.92
CA THR A 107 6.13 -9.79 -12.21
C THR A 107 5.49 -8.97 -13.33
N HIS A 108 4.42 -8.25 -13.04
CA HIS A 108 3.72 -7.41 -14.00
C HIS A 108 4.59 -6.22 -14.42
N LEU A 109 5.17 -5.50 -13.45
CA LEU A 109 6.12 -4.42 -13.70
C LEU A 109 7.34 -4.92 -14.48
N ALA A 110 7.94 -6.03 -14.06
CA ALA A 110 9.08 -6.62 -14.77
C ALA A 110 8.74 -7.00 -16.22
N SER A 111 7.50 -7.39 -16.49
CA SER A 111 7.03 -7.69 -17.85
C SER A 111 6.76 -6.43 -18.67
N ILE A 112 6.17 -5.38 -18.08
CA ILE A 112 5.88 -4.11 -18.77
C ILE A 112 7.18 -3.41 -19.19
N PHE A 113 8.17 -3.40 -18.29
CA PHE A 113 9.45 -2.74 -18.53
C PHE A 113 10.49 -3.63 -19.23
N ASP A 114 10.09 -4.82 -19.69
CA ASP A 114 10.97 -5.84 -20.28
C ASP A 114 12.27 -6.07 -19.46
N LEU A 115 12.15 -6.00 -18.14
CA LEU A 115 13.25 -6.18 -17.19
C LEU A 115 13.61 -7.66 -17.02
N LYS A 116 12.83 -8.56 -17.61
CA LYS A 116 13.15 -9.99 -17.63
C LYS A 116 14.36 -10.20 -18.54
N SER A 117 15.38 -10.88 -18.01
CA SER A 117 16.52 -11.29 -18.82
C SER A 117 16.04 -12.20 -19.96
N HIS A 118 16.03 -11.71 -21.19
CA HIS A 118 15.81 -12.53 -22.37
C HIS A 118 17.15 -13.13 -22.83
N HIS A 119 17.10 -14.38 -23.29
CA HIS A 119 18.27 -15.00 -23.91
C HIS A 119 18.50 -14.32 -25.28
N VAL A 120 19.47 -13.41 -25.34
CA VAL A 120 19.91 -12.81 -26.61
C VAL A 120 20.68 -13.87 -27.40
N ASP A 121 20.08 -14.37 -28.47
CA ASP A 121 20.73 -15.31 -29.38
C ASP A 121 21.96 -14.66 -30.05
N ALA A 122 22.93 -15.49 -30.45
CA ALA A 122 24.16 -15.04 -31.11
C ALA A 122 23.87 -14.21 -32.37
N SER A 123 22.81 -14.56 -33.10
CA SER A 123 22.35 -13.82 -34.28
C SER A 123 21.86 -12.41 -33.94
N GLU A 124 21.10 -12.26 -32.86
CA GLU A 124 20.58 -10.97 -32.39
C GLU A 124 21.71 -10.08 -31.86
N ARG A 125 22.71 -10.65 -31.19
CA ARG A 125 23.94 -9.91 -30.80
C ARG A 125 24.68 -9.38 -32.02
N GLN A 126 24.86 -10.20 -33.05
CA GLN A 126 25.53 -9.78 -34.29
C GLN A 126 24.74 -8.68 -35.01
N TYR A 127 23.41 -8.77 -35.03
CA TYR A 127 22.56 -7.75 -35.64
C TYR A 127 22.63 -6.42 -34.87
N LYS A 128 22.54 -6.45 -33.53
CA LYS A 128 22.74 -5.27 -32.67
C LYS A 128 24.13 -4.66 -32.83
N ALA A 129 25.17 -5.47 -32.99
CA ALA A 129 26.53 -4.99 -33.24
C ALA A 129 26.65 -4.25 -34.58
N LYS A 130 26.04 -4.79 -35.65
CA LYS A 130 26.00 -4.13 -36.97
C LYS A 130 25.23 -2.82 -36.95
N ILE A 131 24.12 -2.74 -36.22
CA ILE A 131 23.38 -1.47 -36.04
C ILE A 131 24.27 -0.44 -35.36
N ARG A 132 24.92 -0.80 -34.25
CA ARG A 132 25.81 0.11 -33.51
C ARG A 132 27.00 0.58 -34.36
N GLU A 133 27.60 -0.30 -35.14
CA GLU A 133 28.67 0.04 -36.08
C GLU A 133 28.18 1.05 -37.14
N SER A 134 26.96 0.85 -37.65
CA SER A 134 26.34 1.75 -38.62
C SER A 134 26.02 3.13 -38.02
N GLU A 135 25.55 3.17 -36.77
CA GLU A 135 25.28 4.42 -36.04
C GLU A 135 26.56 5.17 -35.64
N SER A 136 27.67 4.45 -35.42
CA SER A 136 28.98 5.04 -35.08
C SER A 136 29.73 5.62 -36.29
N THR A 137 29.21 5.45 -37.51
CA THR A 137 29.84 5.92 -38.75
C THR A 137 29.21 7.22 -39.29
N ILE A 138 28.34 7.86 -38.50
CA ILE A 138 27.77 9.20 -38.73
C ILE A 138 28.56 10.22 -37.89
#